data_AF-A0A8C6R436-F1
#
_entry.id   AF-A0A8C6R436-F1
#
_cell.length_a   1.000
_cell.length_b   1.000
_cell.length_c   1.000
_cell.angle_alpha   90.00
_cell.angle_beta   90.00
_cell.angle_gamma   90.00
#
_symmetry.space_group_name_H-M   'P 1'
#
loop_
_entity.id
_entity.type
_entity.pdbx_description
1 polymer ?
#
loop_
_entity_poly.entity_id
_entity_poly.type
_entity_poly.pdbx_seq_one_letter_code
_entity_poly.pdbx_strand_id
1 'polypeptide(L)'
;MKSGPRRVDGDSRAGVGGEASDPESAASSLSGASEEGSGNERKRQKQKGSVGRRRFGKPKARERQRVKDADGVLCRYKKILGTFQKLKSMSRAFEHHRVDRNTVALTTPIAELLIVAPEKLAEVGEFDPSKERLLEYSRRCFLALDDETLKKVQALKKSKLLLPITYRFKR
;
A
#
# COMPACT_ATOMS: atom_id res chain seq x y z
N MET A 1 27.28 -1.43 -42.68
CA MET A 1 27.41 -0.05 -42.18
C MET A 1 26.57 0.83 -43.10
N LYS A 2 25.47 1.41 -42.62
CA LYS A 2 24.58 2.23 -43.45
C LYS A 2 24.27 3.51 -42.66
N SER A 3 24.86 4.61 -43.12
CA SER A 3 24.75 5.96 -42.57
C SER A 3 23.73 6.75 -43.39
N GLY A 4 22.88 7.53 -42.76
CA GLY A 4 21.97 8.48 -43.43
C GLY A 4 21.13 9.28 -42.43
N PRO A 5 20.73 10.53 -42.73
CA PRO A 5 21.18 11.68 -41.93
C PRO A 5 20.10 12.40 -41.10
N ARG A 6 20.60 13.26 -40.20
CA ARG A 6 19.86 14.28 -39.44
C ARG A 6 19.32 15.38 -40.37
N ARG A 7 18.12 15.90 -40.08
CA ARG A 7 17.66 17.24 -40.49
C ARG A 7 16.90 17.92 -39.35
N VAL A 8 16.92 19.24 -39.42
CA VAL A 8 16.85 20.24 -38.35
C VAL A 8 15.88 21.35 -38.78
N ASP A 9 15.20 21.93 -37.78
CA ASP A 9 14.52 23.23 -37.68
C ASP A 9 13.35 23.63 -38.61
N GLY A 10 12.40 24.36 -38.02
CA GLY A 10 11.29 25.03 -38.71
C GLY A 10 10.29 25.70 -37.76
N ASP A 11 10.56 26.97 -37.46
CA ASP A 11 9.85 27.93 -36.61
C ASP A 11 8.51 28.47 -37.20
N SER A 12 7.77 29.19 -36.35
CA SER A 12 6.82 30.29 -36.65
C SER A 12 5.30 29.96 -36.71
N ARG A 13 4.50 30.53 -35.80
CA ARG A 13 3.73 31.81 -36.00
C ARG A 13 2.66 32.02 -34.90
N ALA A 14 2.52 33.29 -34.53
CA ALA A 14 1.66 33.84 -33.47
C ALA A 14 0.27 34.29 -33.96
N GLY A 15 -0.67 34.49 -33.02
CA GLY A 15 -1.55 35.68 -32.99
C GLY A 15 -3.09 35.50 -32.98
N VAL A 16 -3.73 36.10 -31.95
CA VAL A 16 -5.06 36.79 -31.90
C VAL A 16 -6.33 35.92 -32.06
N GLY A 17 -7.48 36.08 -31.37
CA GLY A 17 -8.04 37.05 -30.40
C GLY A 17 -9.61 37.06 -30.52
N GLY A 18 -10.34 37.43 -29.46
CA GLY A 18 -11.81 37.73 -29.44
C GLY A 18 -12.68 36.72 -28.65
N GLU A 19 -13.23 37.01 -27.44
CA GLU A 19 -14.40 37.88 -27.08
C GLU A 19 -15.75 37.16 -27.31
N ALA A 20 -16.83 37.15 -26.50
CA ALA A 20 -17.27 37.67 -25.19
C ALA A 20 -18.43 36.77 -24.70
N SER A 21 -18.85 36.89 -23.42
CA SER A 21 -20.26 37.10 -23.02
C SER A 21 -20.43 37.04 -21.49
N ASP A 22 -20.89 38.16 -20.97
CA ASP A 22 -21.29 38.49 -19.60
C ASP A 22 -22.67 37.90 -19.24
N PRO A 23 -23.05 37.84 -17.95
CA PRO A 23 -24.29 38.57 -17.63
C PRO A 23 -24.26 39.39 -16.33
N GLU A 24 -24.65 40.66 -16.49
CA GLU A 24 -24.92 41.67 -15.48
C GLU A 24 -26.30 41.54 -14.83
N SER A 25 -26.29 41.79 -13.51
CA SER A 25 -27.17 42.70 -12.77
C SER A 25 -28.71 42.56 -12.79
N ALA A 26 -29.28 42.41 -11.59
CA ALA A 26 -30.53 43.10 -11.22
C ALA A 26 -30.47 43.54 -9.75
N ALA A 27 -30.44 44.86 -9.56
CA ALA A 27 -30.55 45.55 -8.28
C ALA A 27 -32.04 45.72 -7.88
N SER A 28 -32.32 45.81 -6.58
CA SER A 28 -32.89 47.02 -5.94
C SER A 28 -33.34 46.77 -4.50
N SER A 29 -32.90 47.69 -3.64
CA SER A 29 -33.44 48.07 -2.34
C SER A 29 -34.82 48.78 -2.56
N LEU A 30 -35.76 49.02 -1.62
CA LEU A 30 -35.72 49.66 -0.30
C LEU A 30 -37.11 49.48 0.40
N SER A 31 -37.07 49.36 1.73
CA SER A 31 -37.91 49.95 2.81
C SER A 31 -39.46 49.88 2.89
N GLY A 32 -39.92 49.53 4.11
CA GLY A 32 -41.21 49.92 4.72
C GLY A 32 -41.22 49.59 6.23
N ALA A 33 -41.37 50.61 7.08
CA ALA A 33 -41.09 50.64 8.53
C ALA A 33 -42.25 50.19 9.44
N SER A 34 -41.96 49.89 10.73
CA SER A 34 -42.60 50.53 11.92
C SER A 34 -42.10 49.96 13.26
N GLU A 35 -42.00 50.84 14.25
CA GLU A 35 -41.61 50.68 15.67
C GLU A 35 -42.64 49.83 16.45
N GLU A 36 -42.40 49.22 17.61
CA GLU A 36 -41.86 49.75 18.89
C GLU A 36 -41.67 48.56 19.89
N GLY A 37 -40.84 48.74 20.94
CA GLY A 37 -41.06 48.06 22.22
C GLY A 37 -40.18 46.85 22.63
N SER A 38 -39.24 47.13 23.54
CA SER A 38 -38.76 46.29 24.67
C SER A 38 -37.73 45.15 24.47
N GLY A 39 -36.54 45.38 25.04
CA GLY A 39 -35.99 44.46 26.06
C GLY A 39 -34.63 43.80 25.80
N ASN A 40 -33.62 44.25 26.58
CA ASN A 40 -32.36 43.59 26.93
C ASN A 40 -31.22 43.48 25.91
N GLU A 41 -30.39 44.52 25.94
CA GLU A 41 -28.95 44.48 26.20
C GLU A 41 -28.27 43.09 26.26
N ARG A 42 -27.50 42.76 25.22
CA ARG A 42 -26.11 42.28 25.34
C ARG A 42 -25.39 42.34 23.99
N LYS A 43 -24.40 43.21 23.96
CA LYS A 43 -23.59 43.65 22.82
C LYS A 43 -22.69 42.52 22.29
N ARG A 44 -22.94 42.17 21.02
CA ARG A 44 -22.02 41.70 19.96
C ARG A 44 -20.54 41.52 20.35
N GLN A 45 -19.96 40.37 20.00
CA GLN A 45 -18.91 40.38 18.97
C GLN A 45 -18.72 39.03 18.26
N LYS A 46 -18.88 39.09 16.94
CA LYS A 46 -18.75 38.04 15.93
C LYS A 46 -17.28 37.82 15.60
N GLN A 47 -16.76 36.59 15.69
CA GLN A 47 -15.63 36.16 14.86
C GLN A 47 -15.75 34.69 14.42
N LYS A 48 -15.92 34.55 13.09
CA LYS A 48 -15.30 33.59 12.18
C LYS A 48 -15.17 32.13 12.62
N GLY A 49 -15.83 31.27 11.83
CA GLY A 49 -15.05 30.46 10.91
C GLY A 49 -15.14 28.94 11.08
N SER A 50 -15.60 28.33 9.99
CA SER A 50 -15.32 26.96 9.56
C SER A 50 -15.96 25.81 10.35
N VAL A 51 -17.07 25.33 9.79
CA VAL A 51 -17.32 23.92 9.46
C VAL A 51 -16.07 23.07 9.71
N GLY A 52 -16.16 22.18 10.70
CA GLY A 52 -15.12 21.24 11.06
C GLY A 52 -14.69 20.40 9.85
N ARG A 53 -13.70 20.93 9.12
CA ARG A 53 -12.96 20.20 8.10
C ARG A 53 -12.24 19.11 8.85
N ARG A 54 -12.82 17.91 8.86
CA ARG A 54 -12.15 16.67 9.25
C ARG A 54 -10.82 16.68 8.53
N ARG A 55 -9.75 17.02 9.25
CA ARG A 55 -8.40 16.91 8.72
C ARG A 55 -8.23 15.42 8.51
N PHE A 56 -8.28 14.98 7.25
CA PHE A 56 -7.66 13.74 6.84
C PHE A 56 -6.22 13.83 7.33
N GLY A 57 -5.98 13.28 8.52
CA GLY A 57 -4.63 13.12 9.04
C GLY A 57 -3.85 12.44 7.95
N LYS A 58 -2.76 13.07 7.51
CA LYS A 58 -1.79 12.48 6.57
C LYS A 58 -1.66 11.00 6.94
N PRO A 59 -1.83 10.05 6.01
CA PRO A 59 -1.68 8.64 6.35
C PRO A 59 -0.33 8.52 7.03
N LYS A 60 -0.32 8.13 8.32
CA LYS A 60 0.94 7.95 9.06
C LYS A 60 1.83 7.15 8.14
N ALA A 61 3.00 7.69 7.81
CA ALA A 61 4.02 6.95 7.09
C ALA A 61 4.21 5.65 7.87
N ARG A 62 3.63 4.57 7.36
CA ARG A 62 3.59 3.29 8.04
C ARG A 62 5.00 2.78 7.86
N GLU A 63 5.83 3.04 8.87
CA GLU A 63 7.25 2.72 8.84
C GLU A 63 7.44 1.25 8.42
N ARG A 64 8.49 1.01 7.63
CA ARG A 64 8.83 -0.34 7.17
C ARG A 64 9.28 -1.15 8.38
N GLN A 65 8.32 -1.80 9.04
CA GLN A 65 8.62 -2.58 10.23
C GLN A 65 9.50 -3.77 9.86
N ARG A 66 10.65 -3.94 10.51
CA ARG A 66 11.49 -5.13 10.32
C ARG A 66 10.90 -6.30 11.12
N VAL A 67 10.72 -7.43 10.45
CA VAL A 67 10.29 -8.67 11.11
C VAL A 67 11.48 -9.29 11.83
N LYS A 68 11.28 -9.71 13.07
CA LYS A 68 12.31 -10.34 13.91
C LYS A 68 12.05 -11.84 14.13
N ASP A 69 10.78 -12.26 14.09
CA ASP A 69 10.35 -13.60 14.53
C ASP A 69 9.55 -14.34 13.46
N ALA A 70 9.45 -15.68 13.60
CA ALA A 70 8.70 -16.55 12.70
C ALA A 70 7.21 -16.16 12.61
N ASP A 71 6.58 -15.81 13.73
CA ASP A 71 5.20 -15.29 13.75
C ASP A 71 5.04 -14.00 12.96
N GLY A 72 6.03 -13.11 13.05
CA GLY A 72 6.04 -11.88 12.27
C GLY A 72 6.11 -12.15 10.76
N VAL A 73 6.84 -13.19 10.36
CA VAL A 73 6.88 -13.66 8.96
C VAL A 73 5.51 -14.17 8.55
N LEU A 74 4.91 -15.07 9.33
CA LEU A 74 3.62 -15.66 9.01
C LEU A 74 2.49 -14.62 8.95
N CYS A 75 2.45 -13.69 9.90
CA CYS A 75 1.50 -12.59 9.94
C CYS A 75 1.62 -11.70 8.69
N ARG A 76 2.84 -11.33 8.30
CA ARG A 76 3.09 -10.57 7.08
C ARG A 76 2.68 -11.36 5.83
N TYR A 77 3.05 -12.63 5.76
CA TYR A 77 2.73 -13.50 4.63
C TYR A 77 1.22 -13.59 4.40
N LYS A 78 0.44 -13.90 5.45
CA LYS A 78 -1.02 -13.96 5.41
C LYS A 78 -1.66 -12.63 4.95
N LYS A 79 -1.13 -11.49 5.41
CA LYS A 79 -1.59 -10.15 4.97
C LYS A 79 -1.34 -9.90 3.48
N ILE A 80 -0.14 -10.23 2.99
CA ILE A 80 0.20 -10.08 1.57
C ILE A 80 -0.65 -11.03 0.72
N LEU A 81 -0.81 -12.27 1.17
CA LEU A 81 -1.67 -13.26 0.52
C LEU A 81 -3.11 -12.77 0.37
N GLY A 82 -3.70 -12.21 1.42
CA GLY A 82 -5.06 -11.65 1.36
C GLY A 82 -5.19 -10.50 0.33
N THR A 83 -4.17 -9.64 0.22
CA THR A 83 -4.16 -8.59 -0.82
C THR A 83 -3.92 -9.17 -2.21
N PHE A 84 -3.04 -10.15 -2.36
CA PHE A 84 -2.82 -10.85 -3.64
C PHE A 84 -4.10 -11.53 -4.13
N GLN A 85 -4.86 -12.16 -3.23
CA GLN A 85 -6.15 -12.77 -3.57
C GLN A 85 -7.18 -11.73 -4.05
N LYS A 86 -7.14 -10.49 -3.53
CA LYS A 86 -8.01 -9.39 -3.96
C LYS A 86 -7.56 -8.74 -5.27
N LEU A 87 -6.29 -8.38 -5.37
CA LEU A 87 -5.74 -7.61 -6.49
C LEU A 87 -5.27 -8.49 -7.67
N LYS A 88 -5.13 -9.81 -7.46
CA LYS A 88 -4.59 -10.79 -8.41
C LYS A 88 -3.22 -10.41 -9.00
N SER A 89 -2.48 -9.54 -8.32
CA SER A 89 -1.20 -8.99 -8.76
C SER A 89 -0.19 -9.02 -7.62
N MET A 90 0.93 -9.70 -7.86
CA MET A 90 2.04 -9.78 -6.90
C MET A 90 2.65 -8.40 -6.65
N SER A 91 2.97 -7.67 -7.72
CA SER A 91 3.58 -6.33 -7.63
C SER A 91 2.72 -5.37 -6.82
N ARG A 92 1.40 -5.32 -7.10
CA ARG A 92 0.46 -4.47 -6.35
C ARG A 92 0.33 -4.90 -4.89
N ALA A 93 0.33 -6.21 -4.60
CA ALA A 93 0.28 -6.69 -3.23
C ALA A 93 1.53 -6.31 -2.43
N PHE A 94 2.72 -6.47 -3.01
CA PHE A 94 3.99 -6.06 -2.38
C PHE A 94 4.08 -4.54 -2.18
N GLU A 95 3.67 -3.77 -3.19
CA GLU A 95 3.60 -2.30 -3.11
C GLU A 95 2.65 -1.84 -2.00
N HIS A 96 1.45 -2.43 -1.92
CA HIS A 96 0.44 -2.11 -0.91
C HIS A 96 0.97 -2.33 0.52
N HIS A 97 1.73 -3.40 0.74
CA HIS A 97 2.32 -3.71 2.05
C HIS A 97 3.71 -3.08 2.26
N ARG A 98 4.25 -2.37 1.26
CA ARG A 98 5.58 -1.75 1.28
C ARG A 98 6.71 -2.74 1.62
N VAL A 99 6.61 -3.97 1.10
CA VAL A 99 7.61 -5.03 1.31
C VAL A 99 8.30 -5.35 -0.01
N ASP A 100 9.61 -5.59 0.04
CA ASP A 100 10.37 -6.04 -1.11
C ASP A 100 10.12 -7.53 -1.43
N ARG A 101 10.10 -7.86 -2.73
CA ARG A 101 9.85 -9.24 -3.19
C ARG A 101 10.88 -10.23 -2.66
N ASN A 102 12.16 -9.87 -2.65
CA ASN A 102 13.22 -10.77 -2.20
C ASN A 102 13.13 -10.99 -0.68
N THR A 103 12.75 -9.97 0.09
CA THR A 103 12.53 -10.12 1.53
C THR A 103 11.44 -11.17 1.83
N VAL A 104 10.33 -11.12 1.08
CA VAL A 104 9.28 -12.14 1.23
C VAL A 104 9.82 -13.49 0.79
N ALA A 105 10.45 -13.57 -0.39
CA ALA A 105 10.99 -14.81 -0.93
C ALA A 105 11.93 -15.53 0.07
N LEU A 106 12.88 -14.80 0.64
CA LEU A 106 13.88 -15.33 1.59
C LEU A 106 13.25 -15.96 2.84
N THR A 107 12.08 -15.49 3.25
CA THR A 107 11.37 -15.95 4.45
C THR A 107 10.16 -16.83 4.14
N THR A 108 9.85 -17.03 2.85
CA THR A 108 8.76 -17.89 2.40
C THR A 108 8.86 -19.33 2.93
N PRO A 109 10.04 -19.99 2.99
CA PRO A 109 10.13 -21.36 3.51
C PRO A 109 9.60 -21.52 4.94
N ILE A 110 9.79 -20.51 5.79
CA ILE A 110 9.22 -20.48 7.15
C ILE A 110 7.69 -20.53 7.09
N ALA A 111 7.08 -19.67 6.25
CA ALA A 111 5.63 -19.61 6.11
C ALA A 111 5.05 -20.87 5.44
N GLU A 112 5.74 -21.43 4.45
CA GLU A 112 5.33 -22.66 3.78
C GLU A 112 5.31 -23.84 4.75
N LEU A 113 6.37 -24.00 5.56
CA LEU A 113 6.43 -25.05 6.57
C LEU A 113 5.31 -24.89 7.60
N LEU A 114 5.12 -23.67 8.15
CA LEU A 114 4.07 -23.36 9.14
C LEU A 114 2.64 -23.59 8.63
N ILE A 115 2.39 -23.44 7.32
CA ILE A 115 1.05 -23.58 6.73
C ILE A 115 0.80 -25.02 6.27
N VAL A 116 1.80 -25.69 5.71
CA VAL A 116 1.62 -26.97 5.00
C VAL A 116 1.95 -28.17 5.86
N ALA A 117 2.96 -28.04 6.72
CA ALA A 117 3.44 -29.14 7.56
C ALA A 117 3.93 -28.61 8.92
N PRO A 118 3.02 -28.09 9.77
CA PRO A 118 3.40 -27.67 11.12
C PRO A 118 4.00 -28.81 11.95
N GLU A 119 3.67 -30.07 11.65
CA GLU A 119 4.27 -31.25 12.28
C GLU A 119 5.79 -31.34 12.06
N LYS A 120 6.28 -30.85 10.92
CA LYS A 120 7.71 -30.84 10.58
C LYS A 120 8.50 -29.73 11.28
N LEU A 121 7.83 -28.78 11.93
CA LEU A 121 8.52 -27.76 12.73
C LEU A 121 9.28 -28.37 13.91
N ALA A 122 8.79 -29.49 14.46
CA ALA A 122 9.49 -30.20 15.52
C ALA A 122 10.86 -30.73 15.06
N GLU A 123 10.98 -31.16 13.80
CA GLU A 123 12.24 -31.64 13.21
C GLU A 123 13.22 -30.49 12.97
N VAL A 124 12.73 -29.32 12.56
CA VAL A 124 13.54 -28.11 12.39
C VAL A 124 13.95 -27.52 13.74
N GLY A 125 13.14 -27.70 14.77
CA GLY A 125 13.33 -27.08 16.08
C GLY A 125 12.87 -25.62 16.11
N GLU A 126 12.77 -25.05 17.32
CA GLU A 126 12.25 -23.71 17.54
C GLU A 126 13.23 -22.62 17.10
N PHE A 127 12.70 -21.49 16.63
CA PHE A 127 13.51 -20.32 16.30
C PHE A 127 13.89 -19.55 17.55
N ASP A 128 15.20 -19.40 17.79
CA ASP A 128 15.73 -18.58 18.88
C ASP A 128 16.52 -17.40 18.29
N PRO A 129 16.02 -16.15 18.43
CA PRO A 129 16.67 -14.97 17.87
C PRO A 129 18.03 -14.63 18.51
N SER A 130 18.36 -15.23 19.66
CA SER A 130 19.66 -15.06 20.32
C SER A 130 20.70 -16.04 19.78
N LYS A 131 20.27 -17.18 19.21
CA LYS A 131 21.16 -18.25 18.73
C LYS A 131 21.39 -18.21 17.23
N GLU A 132 20.38 -17.86 16.44
CA GLU A 132 20.48 -17.85 14.97
C GLU A 132 19.74 -16.67 14.36
N ARG A 133 20.13 -16.31 13.13
CA ARG A 133 19.41 -15.27 12.36
C ARG A 133 18.17 -15.89 11.72
N LEU A 134 17.11 -15.10 11.57
CA LEU A 134 15.87 -15.52 10.89
C LEU A 134 16.10 -16.12 9.49
N LEU A 135 17.13 -15.65 8.77
CA LEU A 135 17.48 -16.18 7.46
C LEU A 135 18.12 -17.58 7.53
N GLU A 136 18.93 -17.84 8.55
CA GLU A 136 19.50 -19.17 8.81
C GLU A 136 18.39 -20.15 9.16
N TYR A 137 17.47 -19.74 10.04
CA TYR A 137 16.27 -20.53 10.36
C TYR A 137 15.42 -20.84 9.13
N SER A 138 15.21 -19.85 8.24
CA SER A 138 14.52 -20.06 6.96
C SER A 138 15.20 -21.11 6.09
N ARG A 139 16.54 -21.16 6.09
CA ARG A 139 17.30 -22.18 5.35
C ARG A 139 17.10 -23.56 5.97
N ARG A 140 17.08 -23.68 7.29
CA ARG A 140 16.77 -24.97 7.98
C ARG A 140 15.35 -25.43 7.64
N CYS A 141 14.38 -24.53 7.68
CA CYS A 141 13.00 -24.82 7.24
C CYS A 141 12.94 -25.33 5.81
N PHE A 142 13.70 -24.72 4.89
CA PHE A 142 13.74 -25.14 3.49
C PHE A 142 14.32 -26.55 3.31
N LEU A 143 15.35 -26.91 4.07
CA LEU A 143 15.98 -28.23 3.99
C LEU A 143 15.10 -29.35 4.55
N ALA A 144 14.19 -29.04 5.48
CA ALA A 144 13.22 -29.98 6.02
C ALA A 144 11.95 -30.15 5.16
N LEU A 145 11.83 -29.41 4.04
CA LEU A 145 10.71 -29.59 3.12
C LEU A 145 10.93 -30.82 2.24
N ASP A 146 10.26 -31.92 2.60
CA ASP A 146 10.21 -33.15 1.81
C ASP A 146 9.50 -32.95 0.46
N ASP A 147 9.76 -33.83 -0.51
CA ASP A 147 9.13 -33.80 -1.83
C ASP A 147 7.59 -33.87 -1.78
N GLU A 148 7.04 -34.59 -0.81
CA GLU A 148 5.59 -34.65 -0.58
C GLU A 148 5.03 -33.29 -0.12
N THR A 149 5.72 -32.63 0.80
CA THR A 149 5.36 -31.29 1.28
C THR A 149 5.49 -30.27 0.15
N LEU A 150 6.53 -30.36 -0.67
CA LEU A 150 6.69 -29.51 -1.84
C LEU A 150 5.55 -29.68 -2.85
N LYS A 151 5.05 -30.91 -3.09
CA LYS A 151 3.87 -31.13 -3.93
C LYS A 151 2.62 -30.43 -3.36
N LYS A 152 2.39 -30.53 -2.04
CA LYS A 152 1.29 -29.80 -1.36
C LYS A 152 1.44 -28.29 -1.49
N VAL A 153 2.65 -27.75 -1.27
CA VAL A 153 2.97 -26.32 -1.46
C VAL A 153 2.63 -25.88 -2.89
N GLN A 154 3.02 -26.65 -3.90
CA GLN A 154 2.72 -26.32 -5.30
C GLN A 154 1.22 -26.33 -5.60
N ALA A 155 0.47 -27.28 -5.04
CA ALA A 155 -0.99 -27.31 -5.17
C ALA A 155 -1.66 -26.07 -4.52
N LEU A 156 -1.17 -25.65 -3.36
CA LEU A 156 -1.66 -24.45 -2.67
C LEU A 156 -1.31 -23.15 -3.41
N LYS A 157 -0.14 -23.09 -4.07
CA LYS A 157 0.22 -21.96 -4.95
C LYS A 157 -0.71 -21.87 -6.16
N LYS A 158 -1.02 -23.00 -6.80
CA LYS A 158 -1.95 -23.08 -7.94
C LYS A 158 -3.38 -22.65 -7.55
N SER A 159 -3.84 -23.06 -6.37
CA SER A 159 -5.15 -22.66 -5.82
C SER A 159 -5.18 -21.26 -5.20
N LYS A 160 -4.07 -20.49 -5.28
CA LYS A 160 -3.94 -19.13 -4.72
C LYS A 160 -4.11 -19.07 -3.20
N LEU A 161 -3.90 -20.19 -2.50
CA LEU A 161 -3.83 -20.30 -1.04
C LEU A 161 -2.42 -20.08 -0.50
N LEU A 162 -1.42 -20.06 -1.39
CA LEU A 162 -0.07 -19.56 -1.13
C LEU A 162 0.32 -18.54 -2.20
N LEU A 163 1.28 -17.69 -1.86
CA LEU A 163 1.87 -16.74 -2.81
C LEU A 163 2.66 -17.52 -3.88
N PRO A 164 2.50 -17.20 -5.19
CA PRO A 164 3.31 -17.79 -6.26
C PRO A 164 4.71 -17.17 -6.28
N ILE A 165 5.46 -17.40 -5.20
CA ILE A 165 6.83 -17.00 -5.01
C ILE A 165 7.64 -18.22 -4.59
N THR A 166 8.83 -18.33 -5.11
CA THR A 166 9.78 -19.38 -4.75
C THR A 166 11.12 -18.72 -4.58
N TYR A 167 11.76 -18.98 -3.47
CA TYR A 167 13.16 -18.67 -3.31
C TYR A 167 13.97 -19.93 -3.52
N ARG A 168 15.03 -19.84 -4.32
CA ARG A 168 16.05 -20.89 -4.43
C ARG A 168 17.26 -20.37 -3.69
N PHE A 169 17.58 -20.98 -2.55
CA PHE A 169 18.91 -20.79 -1.97
C PHE A 169 19.94 -21.22 -3.02
N LYS A 170 20.85 -20.31 -3.38
CA LYS A 170 22.00 -20.67 -4.21
C LYS A 170 22.82 -21.67 -3.38
N ARG A 171 23.13 -22.83 -3.99
CA ARG A 171 24.05 -23.81 -3.42
C ARG A 171 25.47 -23.28 -3.48
#